data_AF-A0AAD9P7N8-F1
#
_entry.id   AF-A0AAD9P7N8-F1
#
_cell.length_a   1.000
_cell.length_b   1.000
_cell.length_c   1.000
_cell.angle_alpha   90.00
_cell.angle_beta   90.00
_cell.angle_gamma   90.00
#
_symmetry.space_group_name_H-M   'P 1'
#
loop_
_entity.id
_entity.type
_entity.pdbx_description
1 polymer ?
#
loop_
_entity_poly.entity_id
_entity_poly.type
_entity_poly.pdbx_seq_one_letter_code
_entity_poly.pdbx_strand_id
1 'polypeptide(L)'
;MVGLSRVIVDDRSSNELHKEVLENYVASVFKDTSIVIYHNPKQLGLIHARSVGIKLARGPVVMVMDIHFEVQPHWLEGLLWEIHKDRKTLASPYLDWMKPGPNGTWTYEHGSSSCKTFWTWDFGVGFEHASVAARAKIKDKTAAVLSPANIGTFAIDRSFFFEIGGYDEDMFGWGGENVDLALRTWLFGGRVVNVPCSHMAHLEKQGYRDYRSAWYWNTMANFRRVVDMWGDNYTDVFFAFLPDVKKVGPQNITKRLHLKSKAVHNLHWVLVNVYPELMATVPNMNSYAYGGLVNTATKNCLDRGGPFVQYGCHYMMNTQVK
;
A
#
# COMPACT_ATOMS: atom_id res chain seq x y z
N MET A 1 -17.34 21.71 -13.40
CA MET A 1 -17.35 21.00 -12.11
C MET A 1 -17.10 19.53 -12.38
N VAL A 2 -16.03 18.96 -11.81
CA VAL A 2 -15.85 17.50 -11.84
C VAL A 2 -16.96 16.91 -10.96
N GLY A 3 -17.86 16.13 -11.53
CA GLY A 3 -18.90 15.44 -10.75
C GLY A 3 -18.24 14.37 -9.89
N LEU A 4 -18.22 14.57 -8.57
CA LEU A 4 -17.72 13.57 -7.62
C LEU A 4 -18.87 12.68 -7.16
N SER A 5 -18.76 11.38 -7.41
CA SER A 5 -19.56 10.37 -6.73
C SER A 5 -18.72 9.69 -5.66
N ARG A 6 -19.29 9.42 -4.49
CA ARG A 6 -18.64 8.76 -3.36
C ARG A 6 -19.29 7.40 -3.12
N VAL A 7 -18.48 6.40 -2.81
CA VAL A 7 -18.96 5.09 -2.36
C VAL A 7 -18.40 4.85 -0.97
N ILE A 8 -19.29 4.65 0.00
CA ILE A 8 -18.94 4.28 1.36
C ILE A 8 -19.25 2.79 1.52
N VAL A 9 -18.23 1.99 1.82
CA VAL A 9 -18.40 0.56 2.05
C VAL A 9 -18.25 0.27 3.53
N ASP A 10 -19.34 -0.17 4.16
CA ASP A 10 -19.36 -0.67 5.52
C ASP A 10 -19.01 -2.17 5.53
N ASP A 11 -17.82 -2.51 6.03
CA ASP A 11 -17.35 -3.90 6.16
C ASP A 11 -17.88 -4.57 7.44
N ARG A 12 -19.21 -4.55 7.61
CA ARG A 12 -19.93 -5.11 8.75
C ARG A 12 -19.53 -4.48 10.10
N SER A 13 -19.73 -3.17 10.22
CA SER A 13 -19.67 -2.47 11.51
C SER A 13 -20.64 -3.09 12.50
N SER A 14 -20.21 -3.28 13.75
CA SER A 14 -21.01 -3.92 14.81
C SER A 14 -21.97 -2.96 15.52
N ASN A 15 -21.81 -1.66 15.33
CA ASN A 15 -22.66 -0.65 15.95
C ASN A 15 -23.78 -0.26 14.96
N GLU A 16 -24.98 -0.78 15.19
CA GLU A 16 -26.14 -0.52 14.33
C GLU A 16 -26.58 0.95 14.37
N LEU A 17 -26.44 1.62 15.52
CA LEU A 17 -26.76 3.05 15.63
C LEU A 17 -25.89 3.89 14.68
N HIS A 18 -24.62 3.53 14.50
CA HIS A 18 -23.76 4.23 13.54
C HIS A 18 -24.23 4.09 12.10
N LYS A 19 -24.82 2.94 11.74
CA LYS A 19 -25.34 2.72 10.38
C LYS A 19 -26.57 3.59 10.15
N GLU A 20 -27.53 3.53 11.07
CA GLU A 20 -28.76 4.33 10.98
C GLU A 20 -28.45 5.84 10.93
N VAL A 21 -27.56 6.32 11.81
CA VAL A 21 -27.15 7.73 11.82
C VAL A 21 -26.48 8.12 10.51
N LEU A 22 -25.60 7.28 9.96
CA LEU A 22 -24.93 7.54 8.69
C LEU A 22 -25.93 7.61 7.53
N GLU A 23 -26.83 6.64 7.41
CA GLU A 23 -27.84 6.60 6.35
C GLU A 23 -28.77 7.82 6.43
N ASN A 24 -29.28 8.15 7.61
CA ASN A 24 -30.14 9.31 7.82
C ASN A 24 -29.43 10.63 7.52
N TYR A 25 -28.17 10.76 7.94
CA TYR A 25 -27.36 11.94 7.64
C TYR A 25 -27.11 12.07 6.13
N VAL A 26 -26.72 10.99 5.46
CA VAL A 26 -26.46 11.01 4.02
C VAL A 26 -27.73 11.34 3.24
N ALA A 27 -28.87 10.75 3.59
CA ALA A 27 -30.15 11.01 2.94
C ALA A 27 -30.63 12.46 3.15
N SER A 28 -30.39 13.05 4.32
CA SER A 28 -30.84 14.41 4.63
C SER A 28 -29.96 15.50 4.00
N VAL A 29 -28.63 15.29 3.98
CA VAL A 29 -27.65 16.27 3.50
C VAL A 29 -27.37 16.13 1.99
N PHE A 30 -27.21 14.90 1.49
CA PHE A 30 -26.80 14.62 0.11
C PHE A 30 -27.99 14.14 -0.73
N LYS A 31 -28.90 15.06 -1.03
CA LYS A 31 -30.17 14.81 -1.76
C LYS A 31 -29.98 14.40 -3.23
N ASP A 32 -28.77 14.52 -3.77
CA ASP A 32 -28.44 14.34 -5.19
C ASP A 32 -27.93 12.93 -5.55
N THR A 33 -28.02 11.96 -4.62
CA THR A 33 -27.48 10.59 -4.79
C THR A 33 -25.97 10.54 -5.06
N SER A 34 -25.24 11.61 -4.76
CA SER A 34 -23.78 11.66 -4.93
C SER A 34 -23.02 10.69 -4.01
N ILE A 35 -23.69 10.11 -3.01
CA ILE A 35 -23.12 9.12 -2.10
C ILE A 35 -23.91 7.81 -2.19
N VAL A 36 -23.21 6.71 -2.42
CA VAL A 36 -23.73 5.34 -2.34
C VAL A 36 -23.16 4.68 -1.10
N ILE A 37 -24.01 4.18 -0.23
CA ILE A 37 -23.61 3.35 0.92
C ILE A 37 -23.85 1.89 0.56
N TYR A 38 -22.87 1.04 0.84
CA TYR A 38 -22.98 -0.41 0.67
C TYR A 38 -22.55 -1.13 1.95
N HIS A 39 -23.41 -2.02 2.46
CA HIS A 39 -23.13 -2.82 3.64
C HIS A 39 -22.76 -4.25 3.23
N ASN A 40 -21.53 -4.67 3.58
CA ASN A 40 -21.14 -6.07 3.40
C ASN A 40 -21.96 -6.97 4.34
N PRO A 41 -22.46 -8.13 3.86
CA PRO A 41 -23.22 -9.06 4.71
C PRO A 41 -22.35 -9.77 5.77
N LYS A 42 -21.03 -9.81 5.55
CA LYS A 42 -20.02 -10.38 6.45
C LYS A 42 -18.77 -9.51 6.46
N GLN A 43 -17.99 -9.55 7.55
CA GLN A 43 -16.71 -8.87 7.63
C GLN A 43 -15.71 -9.61 6.75
N LEU A 44 -15.23 -8.97 5.69
CA LEU A 44 -14.36 -9.57 4.69
C LEU A 44 -12.97 -8.94 4.65
N GLY A 45 -12.83 -7.79 5.31
CA GLY A 45 -11.60 -7.03 5.37
C GLY A 45 -11.54 -5.90 4.36
N LEU A 46 -10.54 -5.07 4.57
CA LEU A 46 -10.25 -3.87 3.81
C LEU A 46 -10.07 -4.15 2.31
N ILE A 47 -9.41 -5.26 1.95
CA ILE A 47 -9.13 -5.60 0.54
C ILE A 47 -10.45 -5.80 -0.22
N HIS A 48 -11.37 -6.58 0.35
CA HIS A 48 -12.67 -6.84 -0.26
C HIS A 48 -13.55 -5.59 -0.26
N ALA A 49 -13.57 -4.83 0.84
CA ALA A 49 -14.33 -3.58 0.92
C ALA A 49 -13.91 -2.58 -0.16
N ARG A 50 -12.60 -2.40 -0.38
CA ARG A 50 -12.06 -1.58 -1.48
C ARG A 50 -12.48 -2.11 -2.84
N SER A 51 -12.39 -3.42 -3.06
CA SER A 51 -12.82 -4.06 -4.33
C SER A 51 -14.30 -3.79 -4.64
N VAL A 52 -15.18 -3.95 -3.67
CA VAL A 52 -16.62 -3.62 -3.80
C VAL A 52 -16.82 -2.14 -4.14
N GLY A 53 -16.14 -1.25 -3.41
CA GLY A 53 -16.23 0.19 -3.64
C GLY A 53 -15.84 0.59 -5.06
N ILE A 54 -14.74 0.05 -5.58
CA ILE A 54 -14.26 0.31 -6.95
C ILE A 54 -15.23 -0.25 -8.00
N LYS A 55 -15.84 -1.42 -7.75
CA LYS A 55 -16.85 -2.01 -8.65
C LYS A 55 -18.10 -1.13 -8.74
N LEU A 56 -18.57 -0.58 -7.62
CA LEU A 56 -19.73 0.30 -7.53
C LEU A 56 -19.45 1.72 -8.04
N ALA A 57 -18.20 2.18 -7.99
CA ALA A 57 -17.81 3.49 -8.49
C ALA A 57 -18.09 3.62 -10.00
N ARG A 58 -18.57 4.80 -10.40
CA ARG A 58 -18.96 5.10 -11.79
C ARG A 58 -17.99 6.02 -12.52
N GLY A 59 -17.10 6.68 -11.79
CA GLY A 59 -16.11 7.60 -12.36
C GLY A 59 -15.07 6.88 -13.23
N PRO A 60 -14.50 7.57 -14.24
CA PRO A 60 -13.42 7.01 -15.06
C PRO A 60 -12.13 6.84 -14.26
N VAL A 61 -11.94 7.65 -13.22
CA VAL A 61 -10.86 7.52 -12.24
C VAL A 61 -11.49 7.18 -10.89
N VAL A 62 -10.91 6.22 -10.18
CA VAL A 62 -11.28 5.90 -8.79
C VAL A 62 -10.20 6.39 -7.84
N MET A 63 -10.61 7.04 -6.76
CA MET A 63 -9.77 7.41 -5.64
C MET A 63 -10.13 6.52 -4.45
N VAL A 64 -9.15 5.77 -3.94
CA VAL A 64 -9.28 4.94 -2.74
C VAL A 64 -8.65 5.67 -1.58
N MET A 65 -9.42 5.87 -0.51
CA MET A 65 -9.01 6.56 0.71
C MET A 65 -9.48 5.79 1.94
N ASP A 66 -8.75 5.90 3.03
CA ASP A 66 -9.25 5.48 4.33
C ASP A 66 -10.30 6.47 4.86
N ILE A 67 -11.15 6.01 5.77
CA ILE A 67 -12.28 6.82 6.30
C ILE A 67 -11.86 7.94 7.28
N HIS A 68 -10.56 8.07 7.55
CA HIS A 68 -10.00 8.95 8.57
C HIS A 68 -8.86 9.78 7.96
N PHE A 69 -9.21 10.49 6.90
CA PHE A 69 -8.37 11.45 6.20
C PHE A 69 -9.02 12.84 6.22
N GLU A 70 -8.17 13.87 6.30
CA GLU A 70 -8.53 15.24 5.94
C GLU A 70 -7.76 15.64 4.69
N VAL A 71 -8.46 16.08 3.64
CA VAL A 71 -7.83 16.43 2.36
C VAL A 71 -7.47 17.92 2.30
N GLN A 72 -6.29 18.24 1.77
CA GLN A 72 -5.87 19.64 1.61
C GLN A 72 -6.49 20.30 0.37
N PRO A 73 -6.58 21.65 0.32
CA PRO A 73 -6.97 22.34 -0.92
C PRO A 73 -6.13 21.87 -2.13
N HIS A 74 -6.77 21.73 -3.28
CA HIS A 74 -6.14 21.30 -4.54
C HIS A 74 -5.51 19.90 -4.55
N TRP A 75 -5.93 19.03 -3.64
CA TRP A 75 -5.40 17.67 -3.53
C TRP A 75 -5.66 16.81 -4.77
N LEU A 76 -6.72 17.06 -5.54
CA LEU A 76 -7.21 16.11 -6.54
C LEU A 76 -6.59 16.36 -7.92
N GLU A 77 -6.39 17.62 -8.29
CA GLU A 77 -6.02 18.07 -9.62
C GLU A 77 -4.68 17.46 -10.08
N GLY A 78 -3.68 17.44 -9.19
CA GLY A 78 -2.38 16.84 -9.49
C GLY A 78 -2.44 15.33 -9.73
N LEU A 79 -3.29 14.61 -8.98
CA LEU A 79 -3.49 13.17 -9.15
C LEU A 79 -4.13 12.87 -10.51
N LEU A 80 -5.20 13.61 -10.84
CA LEU A 80 -5.90 13.46 -12.12
C LEU A 80 -5.01 13.84 -13.30
N TRP A 81 -4.15 14.85 -13.15
CA TRP A 81 -3.22 15.30 -14.18
C TRP A 81 -2.22 14.21 -14.56
N GLU A 82 -1.66 13.49 -13.59
CA GLU A 82 -0.72 12.39 -13.88
C GLU A 82 -1.40 11.20 -14.56
N ILE A 83 -2.66 10.90 -14.22
CA ILE A 83 -3.46 9.87 -14.90
C ILE A 83 -3.88 10.31 -16.30
N HIS A 84 -4.14 11.61 -16.49
CA HIS A 84 -4.46 12.16 -17.80
C HIS A 84 -3.27 12.07 -18.78
N LYS A 85 -2.05 12.36 -18.30
CA LYS A 85 -0.81 12.20 -19.09
C LYS A 85 -0.57 10.76 -19.52
N ASP A 86 -0.82 9.82 -18.62
CA ASP A 86 -0.68 8.39 -18.87
C ASP A 86 -1.73 7.63 -18.06
N ARG A 87 -2.70 7.04 -18.76
CA ARG A 87 -3.80 6.28 -18.18
C ARG A 87 -3.31 5.13 -17.30
N LYS A 88 -2.11 4.58 -17.56
CA LYS A 88 -1.51 3.50 -16.79
C LYS A 88 -0.78 3.97 -15.52
N THR A 89 -1.18 5.10 -14.96
CA THR A 89 -0.59 5.67 -13.74
C THR A 89 -1.40 5.29 -12.50
N LEU A 90 -0.71 4.76 -11.49
CA LEU A 90 -1.19 4.66 -10.11
C LEU A 90 -0.61 5.85 -9.33
N ALA A 91 -1.44 6.85 -9.05
CA ALA A 91 -1.02 8.11 -8.44
C ALA A 91 -1.40 8.17 -6.96
N SER A 92 -0.46 8.41 -6.07
CA SER A 92 -0.69 8.54 -4.62
C SER A 92 -0.45 9.98 -4.14
N PRO A 93 -1.26 10.49 -3.20
CA PRO A 93 -0.96 11.73 -2.49
C PRO A 93 0.19 11.53 -1.51
N TYR A 94 0.82 12.62 -1.08
CA TYR A 94 1.63 12.63 0.13
C TYR A 94 0.76 12.60 1.37
N LEU A 95 1.23 11.85 2.36
CA LEU A 95 0.59 11.81 3.67
C LEU A 95 1.16 12.88 4.57
N ASP A 96 0.27 13.75 5.02
CA ASP A 96 0.45 14.56 6.20
C ASP A 96 -0.12 13.79 7.40
N TRP A 97 0.12 14.28 8.61
CA TRP A 97 -0.29 13.61 9.84
C TRP A 97 -1.11 14.53 10.70
N MET A 98 -2.28 14.06 11.11
CA MET A 98 -3.04 14.65 12.20
C MET A 98 -2.85 13.81 13.44
N LYS A 99 -2.12 14.36 14.41
CA LYS A 99 -1.75 13.67 15.65
C LYS A 99 -2.53 14.23 16.84
N PRO A 100 -2.86 13.38 17.82
CA PRO A 100 -3.40 13.87 19.09
C PRO A 100 -2.38 14.78 19.78
N GLY A 101 -2.79 16.02 20.01
CA GLY A 101 -2.06 17.01 20.79
C GLY A 101 -2.46 16.99 22.28
N PRO A 102 -1.81 17.81 23.11
CA PRO A 102 -2.18 17.97 24.51
C PRO A 102 -3.63 18.49 24.66
N ASN A 103 -4.29 18.12 25.75
CA ASN A 103 -5.64 18.56 26.11
C ASN A 103 -6.72 18.29 25.04
N GLY A 104 -6.58 17.20 24.27
CA GLY A 104 -7.56 16.81 23.24
C GLY A 104 -7.52 17.67 21.98
N THR A 105 -6.47 18.47 21.79
CA THR A 105 -6.22 19.17 20.52
C THR A 105 -5.69 18.21 19.47
N TRP A 106 -5.65 18.65 18.21
CA TRP A 106 -4.98 17.92 17.12
C TRP A 106 -3.86 18.79 16.56
N THR A 107 -2.71 18.19 16.29
CA THR A 107 -1.58 18.86 15.64
C THR A 107 -1.44 18.36 14.21
N TYR A 108 -1.32 19.31 13.28
CA TYR A 108 -1.07 19.02 11.87
C TYR A 108 0.43 19.02 11.60
N GLU A 109 0.95 17.94 11.03
CA GLU A 109 2.34 17.80 10.60
C GLU A 109 2.40 17.52 9.11
N HIS A 110 3.08 18.40 8.36
CA HIS A 110 3.32 18.17 6.94
C HIS A 110 4.31 17.03 6.71
N GLY A 111 3.93 16.08 5.86
CA GLY A 111 4.82 15.06 5.35
C GLY A 111 5.81 15.61 4.32
N SER A 112 6.86 14.84 4.03
CA SER A 112 7.82 15.25 3.00
C SER A 112 7.28 14.98 1.60
N SER A 113 7.10 16.04 0.82
CA SER A 113 6.69 16.02 -0.59
C SER A 113 7.79 15.58 -1.58
N SER A 114 8.82 14.88 -1.10
CA SER A 114 9.96 14.42 -1.91
C SER A 114 10.29 12.94 -1.73
N CYS A 115 9.52 12.23 -0.91
CA CYS A 115 9.74 10.82 -0.65
C CYS A 115 9.15 9.94 -1.75
N LYS A 116 9.91 8.92 -2.15
CA LYS A 116 9.33 7.79 -2.87
C LYS A 116 8.78 6.79 -1.86
N THR A 117 7.77 6.04 -2.27
CA THR A 117 7.22 4.93 -1.47
C THR A 117 7.89 3.63 -1.88
N PHE A 118 8.30 2.84 -0.90
CA PHE A 118 9.13 1.66 -1.09
C PHE A 118 8.53 0.44 -0.38
N TRP A 119 8.97 -0.76 -0.75
CA TRP A 119 8.59 -2.00 -0.08
C TRP A 119 9.80 -2.90 0.20
N THR A 120 9.76 -3.73 1.23
CA THR A 120 10.88 -4.60 1.64
C THR A 120 10.56 -6.08 1.42
N TRP A 121 11.57 -6.97 1.50
CA TRP A 121 11.40 -8.40 1.21
C TRP A 121 10.41 -9.10 2.16
N ASP A 122 10.14 -8.50 3.31
CA ASP A 122 9.12 -8.88 4.28
C ASP A 122 7.77 -8.14 4.11
N PHE A 123 7.53 -7.53 2.95
CA PHE A 123 6.32 -6.74 2.62
C PHE A 123 6.10 -5.49 3.48
N GLY A 124 7.11 -5.05 4.24
CA GLY A 124 7.11 -3.75 4.89
C GLY A 124 7.00 -2.63 3.85
N VAL A 125 6.25 -1.56 4.15
CA VAL A 125 6.08 -0.41 3.25
C VAL A 125 6.41 0.87 4.02
N GLY A 126 7.12 1.78 3.36
CA GLY A 126 7.54 3.03 3.96
C GLY A 126 7.79 4.14 2.95
N PHE A 127 8.29 5.26 3.48
CA PHE A 127 8.70 6.42 2.71
C PHE A 127 10.19 6.61 2.87
N GLU A 128 10.90 6.81 1.77
CA GLU A 128 12.30 7.18 1.79
C GLU A 128 12.55 8.37 0.88
N HIS A 129 13.39 9.30 1.35
CA HIS A 129 13.85 10.37 0.48
C HIS A 129 14.65 9.76 -0.67
N ALA A 130 14.47 10.29 -1.87
CA ALA A 130 15.38 10.00 -2.96
C ALA A 130 16.83 10.33 -2.54
N SER A 131 17.80 9.60 -3.10
CA SER A 131 19.22 9.83 -2.81
C SER A 131 19.60 11.30 -3.04
N VAL A 132 20.64 11.79 -2.35
CA VAL A 132 21.10 13.19 -2.51
C VAL A 132 21.33 13.52 -4.00
N ALA A 133 21.94 12.60 -4.74
CA ALA A 133 22.18 12.75 -6.18
C ALA A 133 20.89 12.79 -7.01
N ALA A 134 19.87 11.99 -6.67
CA ALA A 134 18.58 12.04 -7.33
C ALA A 134 17.83 13.34 -7.01
N ARG A 135 17.84 13.78 -5.73
CA ARG A 135 17.22 15.05 -5.31
C ARG A 135 17.86 16.27 -5.96
N ALA A 136 19.18 16.27 -6.13
CA ALA A 136 19.90 17.36 -6.79
C ALA A 136 19.52 17.53 -8.28
N LYS A 137 18.97 16.48 -8.92
CA LYS A 137 18.51 16.52 -10.31
C LYS A 137 17.05 16.98 -10.46
N ILE A 138 16.30 17.07 -9.36
CA ILE A 138 14.91 17.53 -9.38
C ILE A 138 14.91 19.03 -9.65
N LYS A 139 14.60 19.41 -10.91
CA LYS A 139 14.46 20.81 -11.32
C LYS A 139 13.10 21.38 -10.92
N ASP A 140 12.06 20.58 -11.11
CA ASP A 140 10.69 20.91 -10.75
C ASP A 140 10.30 20.12 -9.49
N LYS A 141 10.13 20.83 -8.37
CA LYS A 141 9.74 20.23 -7.08
C LYS A 141 8.29 19.78 -7.03
N THR A 142 7.48 20.16 -8.03
CA THR A 142 6.08 19.74 -8.17
C THR A 142 5.93 18.48 -9.02
N ALA A 143 7.00 18.05 -9.70
CA ALA A 143 6.98 16.87 -10.54
C ALA A 143 6.75 15.60 -9.72
N ALA A 144 5.93 14.69 -10.26
CA ALA A 144 5.62 13.43 -9.61
C ALA A 144 6.88 12.58 -9.35
N VAL A 145 6.94 11.94 -8.19
CA VAL A 145 8.07 11.12 -7.75
C VAL A 145 7.77 9.66 -8.05
N LEU A 146 8.53 9.06 -8.98
CA LEU A 146 8.45 7.63 -9.27
C LEU A 146 8.71 6.79 -8.01
N SER A 147 7.85 5.81 -7.77
CA SER A 147 7.88 5.00 -6.55
C SER A 147 7.74 3.51 -6.87
N PRO A 148 8.55 2.62 -6.27
CA PRO A 148 8.36 1.18 -6.41
C PRO A 148 7.06 0.65 -5.81
N ALA A 149 6.54 1.29 -4.77
CA ALA A 149 5.35 0.85 -4.02
C ALA A 149 4.29 1.95 -3.91
N ASN A 150 3.10 1.57 -3.44
CA ASN A 150 2.08 2.49 -2.95
C ASN A 150 1.68 2.16 -1.49
N ILE A 151 1.10 3.13 -0.80
CA ILE A 151 0.73 3.04 0.62
C ILE A 151 -0.75 2.71 0.88
N GLY A 152 -1.50 2.31 -0.16
CA GLY A 152 -2.92 1.95 -0.04
C GLY A 152 -3.92 3.09 -0.28
N THR A 153 -3.50 4.35 -0.27
CA THR A 153 -4.28 5.51 -0.74
C THR A 153 -3.80 5.92 -2.13
N PHE A 154 -4.69 5.93 -3.13
CA PHE A 154 -4.30 6.19 -4.52
C PHE A 154 -5.50 6.57 -5.40
N ALA A 155 -5.20 7.26 -6.50
CA ALA A 155 -6.04 7.42 -7.67
C ALA A 155 -5.52 6.54 -8.82
N ILE A 156 -6.43 5.93 -9.56
CA ILE A 156 -6.11 5.13 -10.76
C ILE A 156 -7.26 5.21 -11.77
N ASP A 157 -6.93 5.13 -13.05
CA ASP A 157 -7.93 4.89 -14.09
C ASP A 157 -8.66 3.56 -13.85
N ARG A 158 -9.99 3.62 -13.79
CA ARG A 158 -10.82 2.50 -13.37
C ARG A 158 -10.74 1.32 -14.34
N SER A 159 -10.71 1.56 -15.65
CA SER A 159 -10.57 0.47 -16.61
C SER A 159 -9.17 -0.14 -16.53
N PHE A 160 -8.12 0.66 -16.33
CA PHE A 160 -6.76 0.16 -16.16
C PHE A 160 -6.64 -0.73 -14.92
N PHE A 161 -7.25 -0.33 -13.79
CA PHE A 161 -7.31 -1.14 -12.58
C PHE A 161 -7.87 -2.55 -12.86
N PHE A 162 -8.97 -2.66 -13.63
CA PHE A 162 -9.55 -3.96 -13.99
C PHE A 162 -8.76 -4.70 -15.06
N GLU A 163 -8.13 -4.00 -16.02
CA GLU A 163 -7.26 -4.60 -17.04
C GLU A 163 -6.08 -5.35 -16.44
N ILE A 164 -5.47 -4.81 -15.37
CA ILE A 164 -4.38 -5.46 -14.63
C ILE A 164 -4.87 -6.46 -13.58
N GLY A 165 -6.18 -6.72 -13.54
CA GLY A 165 -6.82 -7.75 -12.74
C GLY A 165 -7.47 -7.29 -11.43
N GLY A 166 -7.50 -5.99 -11.12
CA GLY A 166 -8.05 -5.47 -9.87
C GLY A 166 -7.34 -6.04 -8.62
N TYR A 167 -7.99 -6.05 -7.47
CA TYR A 167 -7.46 -6.78 -6.30
C TYR A 167 -7.63 -8.30 -6.47
N ASP A 168 -6.77 -9.08 -5.81
CA ASP A 168 -6.96 -10.52 -5.70
C ASP A 168 -8.12 -10.83 -4.76
N GLU A 169 -9.20 -11.37 -5.32
CA GLU A 169 -10.45 -11.63 -4.59
C GLU A 169 -10.33 -12.74 -3.55
N ASP A 170 -9.29 -13.58 -3.64
CA ASP A 170 -9.01 -14.60 -2.63
C ASP A 170 -8.05 -14.09 -1.53
N MET A 171 -7.58 -12.83 -1.59
CA MET A 171 -6.94 -12.19 -0.44
C MET A 171 -7.98 -11.78 0.60
N PHE A 172 -7.70 -12.05 1.87
CA PHE A 172 -8.62 -11.80 2.97
C PHE A 172 -8.06 -10.78 3.96
N GLY A 173 -8.91 -9.92 4.53
CA GLY A 173 -8.48 -9.03 5.58
C GLY A 173 -7.68 -7.83 5.05
N TRP A 174 -6.40 -7.77 5.41
CA TRP A 174 -5.46 -6.70 5.12
C TRP A 174 -4.06 -7.28 4.83
N GLY A 175 -3.25 -6.54 4.08
CA GLY A 175 -1.83 -6.78 3.94
C GLY A 175 -1.47 -7.41 2.61
N GLY A 176 -0.48 -6.81 1.94
CA GLY A 176 0.10 -7.28 0.69
C GLY A 176 -0.60 -6.76 -0.55
N GLU A 177 -1.85 -6.28 -0.42
CA GLU A 177 -2.64 -5.81 -1.56
C GLU A 177 -2.06 -4.57 -2.22
N ASN A 178 -1.40 -3.72 -1.43
CA ASN A 178 -0.72 -2.53 -1.90
C ASN A 178 0.56 -2.91 -2.66
N VAL A 179 1.41 -3.78 -2.09
CA VAL A 179 2.62 -4.27 -2.76
C VAL A 179 2.25 -5.00 -4.06
N ASP A 180 1.24 -5.87 -4.05
CA ASP A 180 0.74 -6.55 -5.25
C ASP A 180 0.27 -5.57 -6.34
N LEU A 181 -0.56 -4.58 -5.98
CA LEU A 181 -1.08 -3.61 -6.96
C LEU A 181 0.03 -2.73 -7.55
N ALA A 182 0.95 -2.24 -6.72
CA ALA A 182 2.08 -1.44 -7.18
C ALA A 182 3.02 -2.25 -8.09
N LEU A 183 3.38 -3.48 -7.67
CA LEU A 183 4.18 -4.39 -8.48
C LEU A 183 3.49 -4.67 -9.82
N ARG A 184 2.20 -5.05 -9.82
CA ARG A 184 1.45 -5.31 -11.05
C ARG A 184 1.36 -4.09 -11.96
N THR A 185 1.21 -2.89 -11.42
CA THR A 185 1.22 -1.67 -12.23
C THR A 185 2.50 -1.59 -13.06
N TRP A 186 3.66 -1.84 -12.45
CA TRP A 186 4.94 -1.89 -13.17
C TRP A 186 5.04 -3.08 -14.13
N LEU A 187 4.62 -4.28 -13.71
CA LEU A 187 4.66 -5.48 -14.57
C LEU A 187 3.83 -5.33 -15.86
N PHE A 188 2.79 -4.49 -15.84
CA PHE A 188 1.90 -4.24 -16.97
C PHE A 188 2.27 -2.97 -17.77
N GLY A 189 3.48 -2.44 -17.54
CA GLY A 189 4.03 -1.29 -18.26
C GLY A 189 3.37 0.03 -17.89
N GLY A 190 2.76 0.11 -16.71
CA GLY A 190 2.32 1.35 -16.10
C GLY A 190 3.41 1.97 -15.23
N ARG A 191 3.03 3.00 -14.46
CA ARG A 191 3.92 3.68 -13.52
C ARG A 191 3.22 3.97 -12.20
N VAL A 192 3.99 3.94 -11.12
CA VAL A 192 3.52 4.30 -9.78
C VAL A 192 4.22 5.59 -9.35
N VAL A 193 3.44 6.57 -8.90
CA VAL A 193 3.96 7.91 -8.58
C VAL A 193 3.35 8.47 -7.29
N ASN A 194 4.16 9.20 -6.53
CA ASN A 194 3.68 10.11 -5.48
C ASN A 194 3.61 11.53 -6.07
N VAL A 195 2.53 12.26 -5.80
CA VAL A 195 2.29 13.59 -6.40
C VAL A 195 2.52 14.69 -5.37
N PRO A 196 3.61 15.49 -5.46
CA PRO A 196 3.99 16.49 -4.45
C PRO A 196 2.93 17.56 -4.14
N CYS A 197 2.07 17.91 -5.09
CA CYS A 197 1.02 18.91 -4.87
C CYS A 197 -0.23 18.34 -4.19
N SER A 198 -0.33 17.02 -4.03
CA SER A 198 -1.49 16.36 -3.46
C SER A 198 -1.19 15.93 -2.03
N HIS A 199 -1.81 16.59 -1.05
CA HIS A 199 -1.62 16.29 0.37
C HIS A 199 -2.93 15.83 1.02
N MET A 200 -2.82 14.79 1.84
CA MET A 200 -3.91 14.29 2.68
C MET A 200 -3.37 13.99 4.07
N ALA A 201 -4.01 14.51 5.10
CA ALA A 201 -3.62 14.24 6.46
C ALA A 201 -4.31 12.97 6.97
N HIS A 202 -3.51 11.95 7.28
CA HIS A 202 -3.99 10.74 7.93
C HIS A 202 -4.18 11.00 9.42
N LEU A 203 -5.36 10.70 9.95
CA LEU A 203 -5.63 10.86 11.37
C LEU A 203 -5.06 9.66 12.12
N GLU A 204 -4.02 9.91 12.92
CA GLU A 204 -3.39 8.89 13.74
C GLU A 204 -4.31 8.54 14.91
N LYS A 205 -4.87 7.32 14.87
CA LYS A 205 -5.81 6.85 15.89
C LYS A 205 -5.07 6.53 17.19
N GLN A 206 -5.57 7.05 18.31
CA GLN A 206 -5.25 6.49 19.62
C GLN A 206 -5.91 5.10 19.76
N GLY A 207 -5.16 4.09 20.22
CA GLY A 207 -5.73 2.77 20.55
C GLY A 207 -6.06 1.87 19.36
N TYR A 208 -5.09 1.63 18.47
CA TYR A 208 -5.20 0.73 17.32
C TYR A 208 -5.79 -0.64 17.71
N ARG A 209 -6.90 -1.05 17.07
CA ARG A 209 -7.20 -2.49 16.96
C ARG A 209 -6.08 -3.09 16.12
N ASP A 210 -5.30 -3.97 16.73
CA ASP A 210 -4.20 -4.61 16.04
C ASP A 210 -4.72 -5.63 15.01
N TYR A 211 -5.11 -5.12 13.84
CA TYR A 211 -5.48 -5.95 12.70
C TYR A 211 -4.32 -6.87 12.29
N ARG A 212 -3.06 -6.49 12.59
CA ARG A 212 -1.89 -7.31 12.26
C ARG A 212 -1.87 -8.57 13.11
N SER A 213 -2.20 -8.52 14.40
CA SER A 213 -2.32 -9.73 15.22
C SER A 213 -3.61 -10.49 14.94
N ALA A 214 -4.74 -9.81 14.77
CA ALA A 214 -6.03 -10.46 14.50
C ALA A 214 -6.04 -11.26 13.19
N TRP A 215 -5.33 -10.78 12.17
CA TRP A 215 -5.29 -11.39 10.83
C TRP A 215 -3.90 -11.88 10.43
N TYR A 216 -2.99 -12.12 11.38
CA TYR A 216 -1.59 -12.43 11.09
C TYR A 216 -1.41 -13.53 10.02
N TRP A 217 -2.06 -14.68 10.21
CA TRP A 217 -1.95 -15.80 9.27
C TRP A 217 -2.65 -15.54 7.94
N ASN A 218 -3.73 -14.73 7.92
CA ASN A 218 -4.35 -14.27 6.68
C ASN A 218 -3.39 -13.35 5.91
N THR A 219 -2.69 -12.45 6.61
CA THR A 219 -1.65 -11.58 6.03
C THR A 219 -0.51 -12.42 5.44
N MET A 220 -0.03 -13.44 6.17
CA MET A 220 1.00 -14.35 5.64
C MET A 220 0.50 -15.11 4.40
N ALA A 221 -0.77 -15.52 4.37
CA ALA A 221 -1.38 -16.14 3.19
C ALA A 221 -1.47 -15.15 2.02
N ASN A 222 -1.88 -13.90 2.26
CA ASN A 222 -1.92 -12.86 1.22
C ASN A 222 -0.52 -12.62 0.64
N PHE A 223 0.50 -12.43 1.48
CA PHE A 223 1.89 -12.30 1.04
C PHE A 223 2.33 -13.51 0.23
N ARG A 224 1.98 -14.73 0.69
CA ARG A 224 2.31 -15.95 -0.04
C ARG A 224 1.69 -15.99 -1.42
N ARG A 225 0.45 -15.51 -1.60
CA ARG A 225 -0.17 -15.38 -2.92
C ARG A 225 0.61 -14.43 -3.84
N VAL A 226 1.10 -13.31 -3.32
CA VAL A 226 1.95 -12.38 -4.09
C VAL A 226 3.26 -13.05 -4.49
N VAL A 227 3.90 -13.79 -3.58
CA VAL A 227 5.16 -14.52 -3.86
C VAL A 227 4.93 -15.63 -4.88
N ASP A 228 3.93 -16.48 -4.70
CA ASP A 228 3.64 -17.57 -5.64
C ASP A 228 3.27 -17.04 -7.03
N MET A 229 2.58 -15.89 -7.08
CA MET A 229 2.22 -15.27 -8.34
C MET A 229 3.39 -14.52 -8.98
N TRP A 230 4.15 -13.72 -8.25
CA TRP A 230 5.09 -12.75 -8.84
C TRP A 230 6.55 -12.88 -8.39
N GLY A 231 6.85 -13.77 -7.44
CA GLY A 231 8.18 -13.93 -6.85
C GLY A 231 9.23 -14.45 -7.83
N ASP A 232 8.82 -15.21 -8.86
CA ASP A 232 9.71 -15.78 -9.89
C ASP A 232 10.98 -16.40 -9.23
N ASN A 233 12.17 -16.05 -9.72
CA ASN A 233 13.47 -16.52 -9.20
C ASN A 233 13.86 -15.95 -7.83
N TYR A 234 13.04 -15.07 -7.24
CA TYR A 234 13.30 -14.42 -5.95
C TYR A 234 12.49 -15.02 -4.80
N THR A 235 11.71 -16.07 -5.07
CA THR A 235 10.84 -16.73 -4.07
C THR A 235 11.59 -17.09 -2.79
N ASP A 236 12.80 -17.65 -2.88
CA ASP A 236 13.60 -18.01 -1.71
C ASP A 236 14.14 -16.79 -0.95
N VAL A 237 14.30 -15.64 -1.63
CA VAL A 237 14.68 -14.38 -0.97
C VAL A 237 13.55 -13.92 -0.07
N PHE A 238 12.30 -13.90 -0.55
CA PHE A 238 11.14 -13.59 0.29
C PHE A 238 11.07 -14.52 1.51
N PHE A 239 11.30 -15.81 1.31
CA PHE A 239 11.27 -16.79 2.41
C PHE A 239 12.40 -16.62 3.42
N ALA A 240 13.55 -16.09 3.01
CA ALA A 240 14.65 -15.78 3.92
C ALA A 240 14.28 -14.63 4.88
N PHE A 241 13.61 -13.57 4.38
CA PHE A 241 13.19 -12.45 5.23
C PHE A 241 11.88 -12.74 5.97
N LEU A 242 11.01 -13.57 5.41
CA LEU A 242 9.72 -13.89 5.99
C LEU A 242 9.43 -15.40 6.01
N PRO A 243 10.11 -16.17 6.88
CA PRO A 243 9.95 -17.63 7.02
C PRO A 243 8.52 -18.11 7.23
N ASP A 244 7.67 -17.30 7.88
CA ASP A 244 6.28 -17.68 8.14
C ASP A 244 5.44 -17.72 6.85
N VAL A 245 5.80 -16.94 5.81
CA VAL A 245 5.22 -17.06 4.46
C VAL A 245 5.62 -18.40 3.81
N LYS A 246 6.83 -18.90 4.06
CA LYS A 246 7.23 -20.24 3.61
C LYS A 246 6.36 -21.32 4.27
N LYS A 247 6.12 -21.21 5.58
CA LYS A 247 5.32 -22.17 6.38
C LYS A 247 3.86 -22.26 5.94
N VAL A 248 3.25 -21.15 5.50
CA VAL A 248 1.86 -21.15 5.00
C VAL A 248 1.68 -22.09 3.79
N GLY A 249 2.75 -22.36 3.04
CA GLY A 249 2.72 -23.25 1.88
C GLY A 249 2.05 -22.63 0.64
N PRO A 250 2.21 -23.25 -0.54
CA PRO A 250 1.68 -22.71 -1.80
C PRO A 250 0.18 -22.45 -1.75
N GLN A 251 -0.24 -21.31 -2.30
CA GLN A 251 -1.63 -20.90 -2.38
C GLN A 251 -2.22 -21.21 -3.76
N ASN A 252 -3.53 -21.47 -3.82
CA ASN A 252 -4.20 -21.65 -5.10
C ASN A 252 -4.36 -20.31 -5.83
N ILE A 253 -3.53 -20.07 -6.82
CA ILE A 253 -3.51 -18.85 -7.65
C ILE A 253 -4.10 -19.07 -9.06
N THR A 254 -4.77 -20.21 -9.31
CA THR A 254 -5.22 -20.61 -10.65
C THR A 254 -6.04 -19.53 -11.36
N LYS A 255 -6.94 -18.85 -10.62
CA LYS A 255 -7.77 -17.76 -11.15
C LYS A 255 -6.95 -16.57 -11.65
N ARG A 256 -5.74 -16.36 -11.12
CA ARG A 256 -4.85 -15.23 -11.42
C ARG A 256 -3.83 -15.56 -12.51
N LEU A 257 -3.50 -16.84 -12.73
CA LEU A 257 -2.43 -17.26 -13.65
C LEU A 257 -2.58 -16.67 -15.07
N HIS A 258 -3.80 -16.45 -15.56
CA HIS A 258 -4.02 -15.83 -16.86
C HIS A 258 -3.36 -14.43 -16.99
N LEU A 259 -3.17 -13.71 -15.88
CA LEU A 259 -2.51 -12.41 -15.84
C LEU A 259 -1.02 -12.48 -16.16
N LYS A 260 -0.34 -13.60 -15.85
CA LYS A 260 1.10 -13.75 -16.15
C LYS A 260 1.41 -13.54 -17.63
N SER A 261 0.55 -14.08 -18.49
CA SER A 261 0.70 -13.97 -19.95
C SER A 261 0.54 -12.53 -20.48
N LYS A 262 -0.09 -11.65 -19.70
CA LYS A 262 -0.36 -10.25 -20.07
C LYS A 262 0.68 -9.28 -19.52
N ALA A 263 1.49 -9.71 -18.55
CA ALA A 263 2.57 -8.91 -18.01
C ALA A 263 3.66 -8.72 -19.08
N VAL A 264 4.10 -7.47 -19.27
CA VAL A 264 5.16 -7.11 -20.23
C VAL A 264 6.54 -7.10 -19.58
N HIS A 265 6.58 -7.11 -18.25
CA HIS A 265 7.79 -7.20 -17.44
C HIS A 265 7.65 -8.29 -16.38
N ASN A 266 8.76 -8.67 -15.77
CA ASN A 266 8.84 -9.62 -14.65
C ASN A 266 9.46 -8.94 -13.41
N LEU A 267 9.48 -9.63 -12.27
CA LEU A 267 10.03 -9.04 -11.04
C LEU A 267 11.49 -8.63 -11.19
N HIS A 268 12.31 -9.41 -11.90
CA HIS A 268 13.70 -9.06 -12.17
C HIS A 268 13.83 -7.69 -12.86
N TRP A 269 13.01 -7.45 -13.90
CA TRP A 269 13.01 -6.17 -14.60
C TRP A 269 12.64 -5.01 -13.66
N VAL A 270 11.63 -5.18 -12.80
CA VAL A 270 11.22 -4.16 -11.82
C VAL A 270 12.37 -3.87 -10.84
N LEU A 271 13.01 -4.91 -10.31
CA LEU A 271 14.13 -4.77 -9.38
C LEU A 271 15.34 -4.06 -10.02
N VAL A 272 15.62 -4.31 -11.30
CA VAL A 272 16.77 -3.67 -11.97
C VAL A 272 16.47 -2.24 -12.43
N ASN A 273 15.27 -1.97 -12.94
CA ASN A 273 14.95 -0.71 -13.63
C ASN A 273 14.17 0.29 -12.77
N VAL A 274 13.36 -0.21 -11.82
CA VAL A 274 12.49 0.62 -10.97
C VAL A 274 13.01 0.67 -9.54
N TYR A 275 13.51 -0.45 -9.02
CA TYR A 275 13.88 -0.58 -7.61
C TYR A 275 15.28 -1.19 -7.36
N PRO A 276 16.35 -0.60 -7.92
CA PRO A 276 17.72 -1.12 -7.78
C PRO A 276 18.21 -1.16 -6.33
N GLU A 277 17.66 -0.31 -5.46
CA GLU A 277 18.02 -0.30 -4.04
C GLU A 277 17.58 -1.58 -3.33
N LEU A 278 16.40 -2.14 -3.63
CA LEU A 278 15.98 -3.43 -3.09
C LEU A 278 16.78 -4.57 -3.74
N MET A 279 17.08 -4.48 -5.03
CA MET A 279 17.94 -5.46 -5.72
C MET A 279 19.31 -5.59 -5.05
N ALA A 280 19.90 -4.47 -4.60
CA ALA A 280 21.17 -4.46 -3.88
C ALA A 280 21.13 -5.13 -2.49
N THR A 281 19.93 -5.46 -1.99
CA THR A 281 19.75 -6.17 -0.70
C THR A 281 19.53 -7.68 -0.88
N VAL A 282 19.51 -8.19 -2.10
CA VAL A 282 19.36 -9.63 -2.36
C VAL A 282 20.54 -10.38 -1.71
N PRO A 283 20.27 -11.31 -0.77
CA PRO A 283 21.33 -12.06 -0.11
C PRO A 283 21.99 -13.03 -1.08
N ASN A 284 23.28 -13.29 -0.88
CA ASN A 284 23.95 -14.39 -1.55
C ASN A 284 23.41 -15.72 -1.00
N MET A 285 22.58 -16.41 -1.79
CA MET A 285 21.94 -17.66 -1.39
C MET A 285 22.93 -18.83 -1.19
N ASN A 286 24.18 -18.68 -1.65
CA ASN A 286 25.27 -19.64 -1.40
C ASN A 286 26.06 -19.33 -0.11
N SER A 287 25.58 -18.39 0.72
CA SER A 287 26.25 -18.08 1.99
C SER A 287 26.18 -19.25 2.96
N TYR A 288 27.23 -19.43 3.77
CA TYR A 288 27.26 -20.47 4.82
C TYR A 288 26.14 -20.28 5.86
N ALA A 289 25.81 -19.03 6.18
CA ALA A 289 24.71 -18.67 7.07
C ALA A 289 24.15 -17.29 6.70
N TYR A 290 22.87 -17.07 7.01
CA TYR A 290 22.18 -15.78 6.96
C TYR A 290 21.18 -15.71 8.12
N GLY A 291 20.80 -14.51 8.54
CA GLY A 291 19.85 -14.30 9.64
C GLY A 291 20.21 -13.11 10.51
N GLY A 292 19.50 -12.96 11.63
CA GLY A 292 19.68 -11.86 12.56
C GLY A 292 20.83 -12.12 13.52
N LEU A 293 21.59 -11.07 13.83
CA LEU A 293 22.70 -11.16 14.78
C LEU A 293 22.21 -10.79 16.18
N VAL A 294 22.01 -11.80 17.02
CA VAL A 294 21.55 -11.64 18.41
C VAL A 294 22.74 -11.52 19.35
N ASN A 295 22.79 -10.43 20.11
CA ASN A 295 23.73 -10.27 21.21
C ASN A 295 23.29 -11.14 22.39
N THR A 296 24.11 -12.13 22.76
CA THR A 296 23.75 -13.14 23.77
C THR A 296 23.61 -12.58 25.19
N ALA A 297 24.28 -11.48 25.53
CA ALA A 297 24.24 -10.85 26.84
C ALA A 297 22.96 -10.02 27.05
N THR A 298 22.55 -9.26 26.03
CA THR A 298 21.41 -8.32 26.11
C THR A 298 20.12 -8.88 25.53
N LYS A 299 20.20 -9.93 24.70
CA LYS A 299 19.11 -10.46 23.87
C LYS A 299 18.57 -9.51 22.80
N ASN A 300 19.28 -8.42 22.53
CA ASN A 300 18.97 -7.49 21.45
C ASN A 300 19.64 -7.92 20.13
N CYS A 301 19.08 -7.47 19.01
CA CYS A 301 19.59 -7.74 17.67
C CYS A 301 20.41 -6.55 17.15
N LEU A 302 21.39 -6.85 16.28
CA LEU A 302 22.01 -5.84 15.42
C LEU A 302 20.96 -5.38 14.40
N ASP A 303 20.77 -4.07 14.30
CA ASP A 303 19.77 -3.43 13.47
C ASP A 303 20.39 -2.40 12.53
N ARG A 304 19.90 -2.34 11.29
CA ARG A 304 20.38 -1.44 10.22
C ARG A 304 19.43 -0.27 9.92
N GLY A 305 18.59 0.17 10.85
CA GLY A 305 17.68 1.32 10.72
C GLY A 305 18.36 2.69 10.57
N GLY A 306 19.67 2.73 10.32
CA GLY A 306 20.53 3.90 10.23
C GLY A 306 22.01 3.45 10.26
N PRO A 307 22.89 4.08 11.07
CA PRO A 307 24.11 3.40 11.49
C PRO A 307 23.74 2.10 12.24
N PHE A 308 24.64 1.11 12.23
CA PHE A 308 24.39 -0.14 12.95
C PHE A 308 24.18 0.14 14.44
N VAL A 309 23.04 -0.28 14.97
CA VAL A 309 22.67 -0.13 16.38
C VAL A 309 22.24 -1.46 16.97
N GLN A 310 22.19 -1.52 18.29
CA GLN A 310 21.59 -2.62 19.02
C GLN A 310 20.15 -2.26 19.38
N TYR A 311 19.18 -3.06 18.95
CA TYR A 311 17.76 -2.80 19.17
C TYR A 311 16.99 -4.09 19.52
N GLY A 312 15.75 -3.97 20.00
CA GLY A 312 14.91 -5.14 20.24
C GLY A 312 14.77 -6.00 18.98
N CYS A 313 14.88 -7.32 19.11
CA CYS A 313 14.73 -8.23 17.98
C CYS A 313 13.28 -8.19 17.45
N HIS A 314 13.10 -7.74 16.22
CA HIS A 314 11.79 -7.59 15.60
C HIS A 314 11.70 -8.23 14.21
N TYR A 315 12.81 -8.38 13.46
CA TYR A 315 12.83 -9.04 12.15
C TYR A 315 11.86 -8.43 11.13
N MET A 316 11.84 -7.10 11.02
CA MET A 316 10.94 -6.34 10.14
C MET A 316 11.71 -5.31 9.31
N MET A 317 11.10 -4.80 8.25
CA MET A 317 11.61 -3.73 7.38
C MET A 317 12.99 -4.02 6.78
N ASN A 318 13.35 -5.29 6.61
CA ASN A 318 14.68 -5.75 6.21
C ASN A 318 15.85 -5.26 7.12
N THR A 319 15.60 -4.63 8.27
CA THR A 319 16.69 -4.12 9.14
C THR A 319 17.33 -5.22 10.00
N GLN A 320 16.61 -6.33 10.17
CA GLN A 320 17.03 -7.56 10.84
C GLN A 320 16.50 -8.74 10.02
N VAL A 321 17.38 -9.55 9.43
CA VAL A 321 16.98 -10.78 8.71
C VAL A 321 16.52 -11.82 9.73
N LYS A 322 15.47 -12.58 9.45
CA LYS A 322 15.00 -13.65 10.35
C LYS A 322 15.74 -14.95 10.13
#